data_AF-A0A9D4JEE4-F1
#
_entry.id   AF-A0A9D4JEE4-F1
#
_cell.length_a   1.000
_cell.length_b   1.000
_cell.length_c   1.000
_cell.angle_alpha   90.00
_cell.angle_beta   90.00
_cell.angle_gamma   90.00
#
_symmetry.space_group_name_H-M   'P 1'
#
loop_
_entity.id
_entity.type
_entity.pdbx_description
1 polymer ?
#
loop_
_entity_poly.entity_id
_entity_poly.type
_entity_poly.pdbx_seq_one_letter_code
_entity_poly.pdbx_strand_id
1 'polypeptide(L)'
;MRNSAACEERNVRCVNISAFKGIWLHCVPHIKIAKPREDVCGTCERLRRDILGAVTEDEQLHALTAMETHITDARNVVICNTT
;
A
#
# COMPACT_ATOMS: atom_id res chain seq x y z
N MET A 1 5.59 22.66 -9.05
CA MET A 1 6.38 21.42 -9.15
C MET A 1 7.74 21.73 -8.55
N ARG A 2 8.15 21.04 -7.47
CA ARG A 2 9.50 21.21 -6.88
C ARG A 2 10.48 20.42 -7.75
N ASN A 3 11.40 21.11 -8.42
CA ASN A 3 12.52 20.48 -9.11
C ASN A 3 13.40 19.81 -8.06
N SER A 4 13.76 18.55 -8.28
CA SER A 4 14.78 17.86 -7.49
C SER A 4 16.14 18.28 -8.06
N ALA A 5 16.94 19.00 -7.27
CA ALA A 5 18.26 19.53 -7.65
C ALA A 5 19.17 18.49 -8.34
N ALA A 6 18.98 17.20 -8.03
CA ALA A 6 19.69 16.08 -8.64
C ALA A 6 19.53 15.95 -10.18
N CYS A 7 18.45 16.46 -10.77
CA CYS A 7 18.25 16.40 -12.23
C CYS A 7 18.99 17.52 -12.97
N GLU A 8 19.24 18.66 -12.31
CA GLU A 8 19.86 19.84 -12.90
C GLU A 8 21.37 19.62 -13.10
N GLU A 9 22.04 18.92 -12.17
CA GLU A 9 23.47 18.59 -12.26
C GLU A 9 23.83 17.66 -13.42
N ARG A 10 22.87 16.86 -13.91
CA ARG A 10 23.11 15.84 -14.95
C ARG A 10 22.48 16.17 -16.30
N ASN A 11 21.87 17.34 -16.45
CA ASN A 11 21.12 17.75 -17.65
C ASN A 11 20.09 16.67 -18.10
N VAL A 12 19.47 16.00 -17.13
CA VAL A 12 18.50 14.92 -17.39
C VAL A 12 17.10 15.49 -17.31
N ARG A 13 16.26 15.19 -18.31
CA ARG A 13 14.86 15.60 -18.33
C ARG A 13 14.14 15.07 -17.09
N CYS A 14 13.73 15.98 -16.22
CA CYS A 14 12.88 15.63 -15.09
C CYS A 14 11.48 15.24 -15.59
N VAL A 15 11.00 14.08 -15.18
CA VAL A 15 9.66 13.58 -15.53
C VAL A 15 8.91 13.20 -14.26
N ASN A 16 7.60 13.39 -14.27
CA ASN A 16 6.77 12.88 -13.18
C ASN A 16 6.70 11.34 -13.23
N ILE A 17 6.27 10.73 -12.12
CA ILE A 17 6.22 9.27 -11.98
C ILE A 17 5.37 8.59 -13.06
N SER A 18 4.28 9.21 -13.50
CA SER A 18 3.39 8.66 -14.54
C SER A 18 4.09 8.62 -15.89
N ALA A 19 4.78 9.69 -16.26
CA ALA A 19 5.57 9.77 -17.49
C ALA A 19 6.75 8.80 -17.47
N PHE A 20 7.44 8.65 -16.33
CA PHE A 20 8.47 7.63 -16.15
C PHE A 20 7.92 6.22 -16.37
N LYS A 21 6.80 5.87 -15.73
CA LYS A 21 6.17 4.54 -15.89
C LYS A 21 5.81 4.25 -17.35
N GLY A 22 5.28 5.24 -18.07
CA GLY A 22 4.95 5.09 -19.49
C GLY A 22 6.18 4.81 -20.36
N ILE A 23 7.25 5.61 -20.19
CA ILE A 23 8.51 5.41 -20.92
C ILE A 23 9.13 4.05 -20.57
N TRP A 24 9.20 3.72 -19.28
CA TRP A 24 9.79 2.47 -18.78
C TRP A 24 9.07 1.25 -19.35
N LEU A 25 7.74 1.19 -19.25
CA LEU A 25 6.95 0.05 -19.75
C LEU A 25 6.99 -0.07 -21.28
N HIS A 26 7.22 1.04 -21.99
CA HIS A 26 7.44 1.01 -23.44
C HIS A 26 8.82 0.42 -23.79
N CYS A 27 9.88 0.84 -23.11
CA CYS A 27 11.24 0.39 -23.38
C CYS A 27 11.51 -1.05 -22.91
N VAL A 28 10.91 -1.46 -21.78
CA VAL A 28 11.13 -2.78 -21.17
C VAL A 28 9.80 -3.46 -20.83
N PRO A 29 9.02 -3.92 -21.83
CA PRO A 29 7.67 -4.43 -21.63
C PRO A 29 7.59 -5.70 -20.77
N HIS A 30 8.70 -6.43 -20.65
CA HIS A 30 8.82 -7.65 -19.84
C HIS A 30 9.21 -7.37 -18.38
N ILE A 31 9.71 -6.17 -18.05
CA ILE A 31 10.09 -5.80 -16.68
C ILE A 31 8.94 -5.07 -16.02
N LYS A 32 8.23 -5.78 -15.13
CA LYS A 32 7.13 -5.20 -14.36
C LYS A 32 7.67 -4.33 -13.23
N ILE A 33 7.14 -3.12 -13.11
CA ILE A 33 7.36 -2.28 -11.93
C ILE A 33 6.60 -2.94 -10.77
N ALA A 34 7.32 -3.31 -9.71
CA ALA A 34 6.71 -3.86 -8.51
C ALA A 34 5.65 -2.90 -7.99
N LYS A 35 4.41 -3.39 -7.87
CA LYS A 35 3.41 -2.66 -7.10
C LYS A 35 3.79 -2.75 -5.62
N PRO A 36 3.43 -1.74 -4.81
CA PRO A 36 3.36 -1.93 -3.38
C PRO A 36 2.62 -3.24 -3.10
N ARG A 37 3.10 -3.95 -2.09
CA ARG A 37 2.49 -5.19 -1.62
C ARG A 37 1.05 -4.87 -1.19
N GLU A 38 0.09 -5.17 -2.07
CA GLU A 38 -1.36 -5.11 -1.83
C GLU A 38 -1.85 -6.45 -1.22
N ASP A 39 -0.97 -7.17 -0.50
CA ASP A 39 -1.26 -8.46 0.15
C ASP A 39 -2.18 -8.33 1.37
N VAL A 40 -2.52 -7.11 1.76
CA VAL A 40 -3.55 -6.78 2.74
C VAL A 40 -4.77 -6.21 2.02
N CYS A 41 -5.96 -6.72 2.36
CA CYS A 41 -7.20 -6.19 1.81
C CYS A 41 -7.44 -4.74 2.28
N GLY A 42 -8.30 -4.00 1.59
CA GLY A 42 -8.61 -2.61 1.95
C GLY A 42 -9.14 -2.45 3.38
N THR A 43 -9.80 -3.47 3.93
CA THR A 43 -10.24 -3.49 5.33
C THR A 43 -9.06 -3.56 6.29
N CYS A 44 -8.08 -4.44 6.04
CA CYS A 44 -6.83 -4.51 6.81
C CYS A 44 -6.07 -3.17 6.77
N GLU A 45 -5.97 -2.54 5.59
CA GLU A 45 -5.30 -1.24 5.48
C GLU A 45 -6.02 -0.14 6.26
N ARG A 46 -7.36 -0.10 6.21
CA ARG A 46 -8.16 0.87 6.97
C ARG A 46 -7.97 0.67 8.47
N LEU A 47 -8.17 -0.55 8.98
CA LEU A 47 -8.03 -0.85 10.41
C LEU A 47 -6.61 -0.59 10.91
N ARG A 48 -5.59 -0.82 10.08
CA ARG A 48 -4.21 -0.45 10.41
C ARG A 48 -4.04 1.07 10.59
N ARG A 49 -4.68 1.88 9.74
CA ARG A 49 -4.68 3.34 9.91
C ARG A 49 -5.45 3.76 11.16
N ASP A 50 -6.58 3.13 11.43
CA ASP A 50 -7.40 3.42 12.61
C ASP A 50 -6.62 3.14 13.91
N ILE A 51 -5.88 2.03 13.98
CA ILE A 51 -4.98 1.72 15.11
C ILE A 51 -3.87 2.77 15.26
N LEU A 52 -3.23 3.18 14.16
CA LEU A 52 -2.17 4.18 14.20
C LEU A 52 -2.68 5.60 14.52
N GLY A 53 -3.96 5.87 14.27
CA GLY A 53 -4.61 7.16 14.50
C GLY A 53 -5.34 7.28 15.83
N ALA A 54 -5.45 6.20 16.61
CA ALA A 54 -6.09 6.22 17.92
C ALA A 54 -5.30 7.09 18.91
N VAL A 55 -6.01 7.99 19.61
CA VAL A 55 -5.41 8.92 20.58
C VAL A 55 -5.74 8.50 22.00
N THR A 56 -6.91 7.88 22.20
CA THR A 56 -7.39 7.39 23.50
C THR A 56 -7.25 5.87 23.62
N GLU A 57 -7.22 5.38 24.86
CA GLU A 57 -7.18 3.93 25.13
C GLU A 57 -8.44 3.23 24.61
N ASP A 58 -9.62 3.87 24.70
CA ASP A 58 -10.87 3.34 24.19
C ASP A 58 -10.86 3.20 22.66
N GLU A 59 -10.35 4.20 21.94
CA GLU A 59 -10.17 4.13 20.48
C GLU A 59 -9.16 3.05 20.10
N GLN A 60 -8.07 2.92 20.86
CA GLN A 60 -7.05 1.90 20.63
C GLN A 60 -7.64 0.49 20.83
N LEU A 61 -8.39 0.29 21.91
CA LEU A 61 -9.07 -0.96 22.20
C LEU A 61 -10.07 -1.30 21.10
N HIS A 62 -10.91 -0.33 20.69
CA HIS A 62 -11.89 -0.52 19.63
C HIS A 62 -11.24 -0.92 18.30
N ALA A 63 -10.18 -0.20 17.89
CA ALA A 63 -9.48 -0.46 16.64
C ALA A 63 -8.76 -1.82 16.64
N LEU A 64 -8.18 -2.22 17.77
CA LEU A 64 -7.55 -3.53 17.95
C LEU A 64 -8.58 -4.67 17.91
N THR A 65 -9.69 -4.55 18.64
CA THR A 65 -10.75 -5.56 18.61
C THR A 65 -11.32 -5.73 17.21
N ALA A 66 -11.55 -4.64 16.48
CA ALA A 66 -12.03 -4.71 15.10
C ALA A 66 -11.06 -5.43 14.15
N MET A 67 -9.75 -5.22 14.31
CA MET A 67 -8.71 -5.94 13.55
C MET A 67 -8.69 -7.43 13.92
N GLU A 68 -8.78 -7.76 15.20
CA GLU A 68 -8.78 -9.14 15.68
C GLU A 68 -10.01 -9.93 15.16
N THR A 69 -11.19 -9.33 15.19
CA THR A 69 -12.40 -9.91 14.60
C THR A 69 -12.21 -10.16 13.11
N HIS A 70 -11.71 -9.17 12.36
CA HIS A 70 -11.48 -9.33 10.92
C HIS A 70 -10.51 -10.48 10.58
N ILE A 71 -9.42 -10.60 11.33
CA ILE A 71 -8.45 -11.70 11.16
C ILE A 71 -9.09 -13.05 11.50
N THR A 72 -9.90 -13.10 12.56
CA THR A 72 -10.59 -14.32 12.98
C THR A 72 -11.60 -14.78 11.92
N ASP A 73 -12.39 -13.88 11.37
CA ASP A 73 -13.33 -14.17 10.28
C ASP A 73 -12.59 -14.69 9.05
N ALA A 74 -11.49 -14.04 8.66
CA ALA A 74 -10.67 -14.49 7.54
C ALA A 74 -10.11 -15.91 7.76
N ARG A 75 -9.67 -16.24 8.98
CA ARG A 75 -9.22 -17.61 9.33
C ARG A 75 -10.35 -18.62 9.19
N ASN A 76 -11.54 -18.29 9.67
CA ASN A 76 -12.70 -19.18 9.59
C ASN A 76 -13.13 -19.44 8.13
N VAL A 77 -13.13 -18.40 7.29
CA VAL A 77 -13.43 -18.54 5.85
C VAL A 77 -12.40 -19.43 5.14
N VAL A 78 -11.11 -19.27 5.47
CA VAL A 78 -10.05 -20.11 4.87
C VAL A 78 -10.22 -21.58 5.28
N ILE A 79 -10.59 -21.86 6.53
CA ILE A 79 -10.75 -23.24 7.04
C ILE A 79 -12.01 -23.90 6.45
N CYS A 80 -13.14 -23.19 6.36
CA CYS A 80 -14.40 -23.74 5.83
C CYS A 80 -14.37 -24.04 4.32
N ASN A 81 -13.48 -23.42 3.53
CA ASN A 81 -13.37 -23.66 2.09
C ASN A 81 -12.45 -24.86 1.73
N THR A 82 -11.93 -25.56 2.73
CA THR A 82 -11.00 -26.70 2.58
C THR A 82 -11.59 -28.06 2.97
N THR A 83 -12.91 -28.17 3.19
CA THR A 83 -13.62 -29.42 3.48
C THR A 83 -14.66 -29.72 2.40
#